data_AF-A0A7V2NLI9-F1
#
_entry.id   AF-A0A7V2NLI9-F1
#
_cell.length_a   1.000
_cell.length_b   1.000
_cell.length_c   1.000
_cell.angle_alpha   90.00
_cell.angle_beta   90.00
_cell.angle_gamma   90.00
#
_symmetry.space_group_name_H-M   'P 1'
#
loop_
_entity.id
_entity.type
_entity.pdbx_description
1 polymer ?
#
loop_
_entity_poly.entity_id
_entity_poly.type
_entity_poly.pdbx_seq_one_letter_code
_entity_poly.pdbx_strand_id
1 'polypeptide(L)'
;MDKGERKRRIWAFGILGFFVLVSVGTYLHSEYYLYLSVYLWFGLVYGLLLQYGRFCFSSAFRDLFAVGVARMAVGITIAIVLFALTGAFVTASGLSTFHAAPTSVHSVIAGFIFGVGMVFAGGCASGSLYKTGEGNMNALL
;
A
#
# COMPACT_ATOMS: atom_id res chain seq x y z
N MET A 1 -4.24 27.18 -20.09
CA MET A 1 -3.75 26.17 -19.14
C MET A 1 -3.23 26.89 -17.91
N ASP A 2 -3.88 26.66 -16.77
CA ASP A 2 -3.56 27.32 -15.50
C ASP A 2 -2.11 27.04 -15.06
N LYS A 3 -1.41 28.05 -14.51
CA LYS A 3 0.01 27.93 -14.11
C LYS A 3 0.21 26.82 -13.06
N GLY A 4 -0.81 26.49 -12.27
CA GLY A 4 -0.78 25.43 -11.27
C GLY A 4 -0.79 24.02 -11.85
N GLU A 5 -1.59 23.77 -12.89
CA GLU A 5 -1.61 22.46 -13.59
C GLU A 5 -0.29 22.14 -14.27
N ARG A 6 0.35 23.16 -14.88
CA ARG A 6 1.66 22.98 -15.53
C ARG A 6 2.73 22.57 -14.52
N LYS A 7 2.73 23.19 -13.32
CA LYS A 7 3.69 22.86 -12.26
C LYS A 7 3.47 21.44 -11.71
N ARG A 8 2.21 21.01 -11.50
CA ARG A 8 1.89 19.62 -11.09
C ARG A 8 2.28 18.59 -12.15
N ARG A 9 2.03 18.88 -13.43
CA ARG A 9 2.46 18.01 -14.54
C ARG A 9 3.98 17.88 -14.60
N ILE A 10 4.72 18.97 -14.47
CA ILE A 10 6.19 18.94 -14.47
C ILE A 10 6.72 18.12 -13.29
N TRP A 11 6.14 18.27 -12.10
CA TRP A 11 6.49 17.45 -10.93
C TRP A 11 6.18 15.97 -11.14
N ALA A 12 5.03 15.63 -11.73
CA ALA A 12 4.68 14.25 -12.06
C ALA A 12 5.65 13.65 -13.08
N PHE A 13 6.00 14.39 -14.14
CA PHE A 13 6.99 13.95 -15.12
C PHE A 13 8.41 13.85 -14.53
N GLY A 14 8.77 14.70 -13.56
CA GLY A 14 10.03 14.62 -12.84
C GLY A 14 10.16 13.36 -11.98
N ILE A 15 9.11 13.01 -11.22
CA ILE A 15 9.05 11.79 -10.42
C ILE A 15 9.09 10.55 -11.32
N LEU A 16 8.32 10.56 -12.42
CA LEU A 16 8.30 9.46 -13.39
C LEU A 16 9.67 9.32 -14.07
N GLY A 17 10.30 10.43 -14.46
CA GLY A 17 11.63 10.46 -15.06
C GLY A 17 12.70 9.91 -14.13
N PHE A 18 12.66 10.23 -12.83
CA PHE A 18 13.57 9.68 -11.83
C PHE A 18 13.42 8.16 -11.67
N PHE A 19 12.18 7.65 -11.57
CA PHE A 19 11.92 6.22 -11.49
C PHE A 19 12.37 5.45 -12.74
N VAL A 20 12.16 6.03 -13.92
CA VAL A 20 12.65 5.46 -15.19
C VAL A 20 14.19 5.46 -15.23
N LEU A 21 14.85 6.53 -14.80
CA LEU A 21 16.32 6.62 -14.74
C LEU A 21 16.91 5.58 -13.80
N VAL A 22 16.32 5.39 -12.62
CA VAL A 22 16.73 4.36 -11.65
C VAL A 22 16.51 2.96 -12.24
N SER A 23 15.41 2.73 -12.95
CA SER A 23 15.15 1.45 -13.63
C SER A 23 16.14 1.16 -14.77
N VAL A 24 16.56 2.17 -15.52
CA VAL A 24 17.54 2.01 -16.61
C VAL A 24 18.95 1.80 -16.03
N GLY A 25 19.30 2.53 -14.96
CA GLY A 25 20.58 2.39 -14.27
C GLY A 25 20.76 1.01 -13.64
N THR A 26 19.71 0.43 -13.06
CA THR A 26 19.76 -0.94 -12.50
C THR A 26 19.82 -2.02 -13.58
N TYR A 27 19.16 -1.81 -14.73
CA TYR A 27 19.20 -2.73 -15.88
C TYR A 27 20.60 -2.84 -16.49
N LEU A 28 21.36 -1.75 -16.52
CA LEU A 28 22.72 -1.71 -17.08
C LEU A 28 23.77 -2.41 -16.19
N HIS A 29 23.53 -2.59 -14.89
CA HIS A 29 24.56 -3.05 -13.97
C HIS A 29 24.61 -4.57 -13.77
N SER A 30 23.47 -5.30 -13.82
CA SER A 30 23.40 -6.77 -13.76
C SER A 30 21.97 -7.31 -13.92
N GLU A 31 21.81 -8.46 -14.59
CA GLU A 31 20.49 -9.09 -14.87
C GLU A 31 19.72 -9.56 -13.61
N TYR A 32 20.39 -9.67 -12.45
CA TYR A 32 19.75 -10.03 -11.17
C TYR A 32 18.90 -8.89 -10.56
N TYR A 33 19.07 -7.64 -10.98
CA TYR A 33 18.38 -6.48 -10.38
C TYR A 33 16.97 -6.21 -10.94
N LEU A 34 16.49 -7.04 -11.87
CA LEU A 34 15.16 -6.88 -12.47
C LEU A 34 14.03 -6.91 -11.41
N TYR A 35 14.17 -7.75 -10.38
CA TYR A 35 13.23 -7.82 -9.25
C TYR A 35 13.11 -6.49 -8.49
N LEU A 36 14.21 -5.76 -8.30
CA LEU A 36 14.19 -4.51 -7.55
C LEU A 36 13.41 -3.43 -8.30
N SER A 37 13.54 -3.37 -9.62
CA SER A 37 12.77 -2.42 -10.45
C SER A 37 11.27 -2.74 -10.41
N VAL A 38 10.90 -4.02 -10.47
CA VAL A 38 9.50 -4.45 -10.35
C VAL A 38 8.90 -4.04 -9.00
N TYR A 39 9.63 -4.24 -7.89
CA TYR A 39 9.17 -3.79 -6.57
C TYR A 39 9.03 -2.28 -6.46
N LEU A 40 9.95 -1.52 -7.08
CA LEU A 40 9.89 -0.07 -7.10
C LEU A 40 8.60 0.40 -7.78
N TRP A 41 8.35 -0.05 -9.00
CA TRP A 41 7.17 0.32 -9.77
C TRP A 41 5.88 -0.16 -9.11
N PHE A 42 5.88 -1.38 -8.57
CA PHE A 42 4.74 -1.90 -7.82
C PHE A 42 4.45 -1.01 -6.61
N GLY A 43 5.45 -0.63 -5.82
CA GLY A 43 5.30 0.26 -4.67
C GLY A 43 4.76 1.64 -5.03
N LEU A 44 5.23 2.22 -6.14
CA LEU A 44 4.75 3.52 -6.63
C LEU A 44 3.28 3.46 -7.05
N VAL A 45 2.92 2.48 -7.88
CA VAL A 45 1.53 2.29 -8.33
C VAL A 45 0.62 1.97 -7.15
N TYR A 46 1.05 1.08 -6.27
CA TYR A 46 0.30 0.71 -5.08
C TYR A 46 0.08 1.90 -4.13
N GLY A 47 1.11 2.71 -3.89
CA GLY A 47 1.01 3.93 -3.08
C GLY A 47 0.02 4.96 -3.66
N LEU A 48 0.05 5.18 -4.98
CA LEU A 48 -0.90 6.07 -5.67
C LEU A 48 -2.34 5.57 -5.55
N LEU A 49 -2.57 4.26 -5.69
CA LEU A 49 -3.90 3.66 -5.54
C LEU A 49 -4.41 3.80 -4.11
N LEU A 50 -3.56 3.58 -3.11
CA LEU A 50 -3.90 3.77 -1.69
C LEU A 50 -4.26 5.23 -1.38
N GLN A 51 -3.51 6.18 -1.94
CA GLN A 51 -3.76 7.61 -1.77
C GLN A 51 -5.10 8.02 -2.40
N TYR A 52 -5.37 7.58 -3.64
CA TYR A 52 -6.62 7.89 -4.34
C TYR A 52 -7.84 7.28 -3.63
N GLY A 53 -7.71 6.04 -3.15
CA GLY A 53 -8.78 5.35 -2.42
C GLY A 53 -8.92 5.77 -0.96
N ARG A 54 -7.99 6.59 -0.42
CA ARG A 54 -7.87 6.89 1.02
C ARG A 54 -8.02 5.64 1.90
N PHE A 55 -7.43 4.54 1.46
CA PHE A 55 -7.63 3.21 2.04
C PHE A 55 -7.10 3.14 3.47
N CYS A 56 -8.01 2.95 4.44
CA CYS A 56 -7.63 2.67 5.82
C CYS A 56 -8.55 1.68 6.52
N PHE A 57 -7.98 0.55 6.94
CA PHE A 57 -8.69 -0.50 7.67
C PHE A 57 -9.31 0.01 8.98
N SER A 58 -8.58 0.80 9.77
CA SER A 58 -9.09 1.34 11.04
C SER A 58 -10.30 2.26 10.85
N SER A 59 -10.27 3.13 9.82
CA SER A 59 -11.43 3.99 9.51
C SER A 59 -12.61 3.18 9.00
N ALA A 60 -12.38 2.14 8.20
CA ALA A 60 -13.47 1.30 7.69
C ALA A 60 -14.24 0.60 8.81
N PHE A 61 -13.56 0.08 9.83
CA PHE A 61 -14.24 -0.49 11.00
C PHE A 61 -14.97 0.58 11.81
N ARG A 62 -14.34 1.75 12.05
CA ARG A 62 -15.00 2.86 12.75
C ARG A 62 -16.24 3.35 12.00
N ASP A 63 -16.17 3.52 10.68
CA ASP A 63 -17.26 4.02 9.86
C ASP A 63 -18.40 3.00 9.74
N LEU A 64 -18.08 1.70 9.79
CA LEU A 64 -19.07 0.63 9.81
C LEU A 64 -19.85 0.59 11.12
N PHE A 65 -19.17 0.73 12.27
CA PHE A 65 -19.82 0.62 13.59
C PHE A 65 -20.38 1.95 14.11
N ALA A 66 -19.72 3.08 13.87
CA ALA A 66 -20.11 4.38 14.43
C ALA A 66 -21.05 5.17 13.50
N VAL A 67 -20.84 5.12 12.18
CA VAL A 67 -21.57 5.94 11.20
C VAL A 67 -22.58 5.09 10.39
N GLY A 68 -22.39 3.77 10.32
CA GLY A 68 -23.24 2.85 9.57
C GLY A 68 -23.03 2.90 8.06
N VAL A 69 -21.95 3.52 7.57
CA VAL A 69 -21.64 3.62 6.14
C VAL A 69 -20.67 2.52 5.71
N ALA A 70 -21.18 1.48 5.06
CA ALA A 70 -20.38 0.32 4.64
C ALA A 70 -19.51 0.55 3.39
N ARG A 71 -19.47 1.77 2.82
CA ARG A 71 -18.81 2.03 1.52
C ARG A 71 -17.33 1.62 1.51
N MET A 72 -16.57 1.98 2.55
CA MET A 72 -15.16 1.60 2.68
C MET A 72 -14.98 0.13 3.05
N ALA A 73 -15.86 -0.41 3.90
CA ALA A 73 -15.83 -1.81 4.29
C ALA A 73 -16.02 -2.75 3.09
N VAL A 74 -16.97 -2.45 2.21
CA VAL A 74 -17.21 -3.20 0.96
C VAL A 74 -15.97 -3.18 0.06
N GLY A 75 -15.33 -2.02 -0.11
CA GLY A 75 -14.11 -1.90 -0.90
C GLY A 75 -12.97 -2.79 -0.36
N ILE A 76 -12.82 -2.85 0.96
CA ILE A 76 -11.84 -3.72 1.62
C ILE A 76 -12.19 -5.20 1.44
N THR A 77 -13.45 -5.59 1.61
CA THR A 77 -13.88 -6.97 1.41
C THR A 77 -13.60 -7.44 -0.03
N ILE A 78 -13.89 -6.61 -1.03
CA ILE A 78 -13.57 -6.90 -2.43
C ILE A 78 -12.06 -7.07 -2.61
N ALA A 79 -11.24 -6.18 -2.04
CA ALA A 79 -9.79 -6.29 -2.12
C ALA A 79 -9.25 -7.60 -1.49
N ILE A 80 -9.79 -8.00 -0.34
CA ILE A 80 -9.43 -9.26 0.34
C ILE A 80 -9.81 -10.47 -0.53
N VAL A 81 -11.01 -10.47 -1.11
CA VAL A 81 -11.49 -11.57 -1.97
C VAL A 81 -10.63 -11.68 -3.22
N LEU A 82 -10.34 -10.56 -3.89
CA LEU A 82 -9.47 -10.55 -5.07
C LEU A 82 -8.06 -11.03 -4.74
N PHE A 83 -7.49 -10.61 -3.60
CA PHE A 83 -6.19 -11.08 -3.14
C PHE A 83 -6.18 -12.58 -2.82
N ALA A 84 -7.23 -13.09 -2.19
CA ALA A 84 -7.37 -14.51 -1.90
C ALA A 84 -7.47 -15.35 -3.18
N LEU A 85 -8.23 -14.86 -4.19
CA LEU A 85 -8.38 -15.52 -5.48
C LEU A 85 -7.06 -15.53 -6.27
N THR A 86 -6.37 -14.40 -6.34
CA THR A 86 -5.07 -14.34 -7.03
C THR A 86 -4.03 -15.18 -6.30
N GLY A 87 -4.01 -15.16 -4.96
CA GLY A 87 -3.16 -16.02 -4.14
C GLY A 87 -3.41 -17.50 -4.40
N ALA A 88 -4.69 -17.93 -4.44
CA ALA A 88 -5.07 -19.30 -4.75
C ALA A 88 -4.62 -19.72 -6.16
N PHE A 89 -4.81 -18.86 -7.16
CA PHE A 89 -4.34 -19.09 -8.54
C PHE A 89 -2.83 -19.25 -8.62
N VAL A 90 -2.08 -18.37 -7.95
CA VAL A 90 -0.61 -18.47 -7.91
C VAL A 90 -0.18 -19.77 -7.24
N THR A 91 -0.84 -20.19 -6.15
CA THR A 91 -0.54 -21.48 -5.51
C THR A 91 -0.86 -22.69 -6.39
N ALA A 92 -1.95 -22.65 -7.15
CA ALA A 92 -2.30 -23.72 -8.08
C ALA A 92 -1.31 -23.83 -9.26
N SER A 93 -0.73 -22.70 -9.68
CA SER A 93 0.24 -22.65 -10.78
C SER A 93 1.66 -23.12 -10.41
N GLY A 94 1.90 -23.47 -9.14
CA GLY A 94 3.20 -23.97 -8.66
C GLY A 94 4.31 -22.91 -8.56
N LEU A 95 4.00 -21.64 -8.87
CA LEU A 95 4.90 -20.49 -8.79
C LEU A 95 4.92 -19.83 -7.40
N SER A 96 4.30 -20.46 -6.40
CA SER A 96 4.13 -19.89 -5.06
C SER A 96 5.39 -20.00 -4.20
N THR A 97 6.03 -18.87 -3.96
CA THR A 97 7.01 -18.63 -2.88
C THR A 97 6.36 -18.22 -1.55
N PHE A 98 5.03 -18.21 -1.49
CA PHE A 98 4.26 -17.79 -0.31
C PHE A 98 4.36 -18.84 0.80
N HIS A 99 5.03 -18.48 1.90
CA HIS A 99 5.07 -19.28 3.11
C HIS A 99 4.05 -18.71 4.09
N ALA A 100 3.04 -19.50 4.46
CA ALA A 100 2.09 -19.10 5.48
C ALA A 100 2.83 -18.85 6.80
N ALA A 101 2.59 -17.69 7.41
CA ALA A 101 3.14 -17.40 8.72
C ALA A 101 2.62 -18.46 9.72
N PRO A 102 3.48 -19.00 10.60
CA PRO A 102 3.06 -20.00 11.57
C PRO A 102 1.97 -19.42 12.48
N THR A 103 0.80 -20.05 12.49
CA THR A 103 -0.30 -19.67 13.37
C THR A 103 0.07 -20.05 14.80
N SER A 104 0.51 -19.06 15.56
CA SER A 104 0.92 -19.24 16.96
C SER A 104 0.14 -18.30 17.87
N VAL A 105 0.09 -18.61 19.16
CA VAL A 105 -0.55 -17.74 20.18
C VAL A 105 0.08 -16.35 20.18
N HIS A 106 1.38 -16.25 19.82
CA HIS A 106 2.09 -14.98 19.67
C HIS A 106 1.47 -14.07 18.61
N SER A 107 0.87 -14.61 17.54
CA SER A 107 0.21 -13.79 16.51
C SER A 107 -1.02 -13.07 17.06
N VAL A 108 -1.76 -13.69 17.99
CA VAL A 108 -2.93 -13.06 18.64
C VAL A 108 -2.47 -11.94 19.58
N ILE A 109 -1.43 -12.19 20.37
CA ILE A 109 -0.86 -11.20 21.30
C ILE A 109 -0.30 -10.01 20.52
N ALA A 110 0.48 -10.27 19.46
CA ALA A 110 1.03 -9.24 18.58
C ALA A 110 -0.07 -8.44 17.88
N GLY A 111 -1.13 -9.11 17.40
CA GLY A 111 -2.28 -8.45 16.79
C GLY A 111 -3.01 -7.51 17.76
N PHE A 112 -3.17 -7.90 19.01
CA PHE A 112 -3.77 -7.05 20.04
C PHE A 112 -2.91 -5.81 20.33
N ILE A 113 -1.61 -6.00 20.55
CA ILE A 113 -0.66 -4.89 20.79
C ILE A 113 -0.62 -3.94 19.58
N PHE A 114 -0.57 -4.49 18.36
CA PHE A 114 -0.59 -3.71 17.13
C PHE A 114 -1.90 -2.92 16.98
N GLY A 115 -3.04 -3.54 17.31
CA GLY A 115 -4.35 -2.89 17.34
C GLY A 115 -4.40 -1.70 18.29
N VAL A 116 -3.93 -1.89 19.53
CA VAL A 116 -3.82 -0.81 20.53
C VAL A 116 -2.90 0.31 20.02
N GLY A 117 -1.75 -0.04 19.43
CA GLY A 117 -0.83 0.93 18.81
C GLY A 117 -1.47 1.75 17.70
N MET A 118 -2.28 1.12 16.83
CA MET A 118 -3.01 1.83 15.75
C MET A 118 -3.98 2.89 16.30
N VAL A 119 -4.63 2.62 17.43
CA VAL A 119 -5.53 3.60 18.08
C VAL A 119 -4.74 4.80 18.59
N PHE A 120 -3.61 4.59 19.25
CA PHE A 120 -2.75 5.68 19.73
C PHE A 120 -2.13 6.50 18.59
N ALA A 121 -1.73 5.86 17.50
CA ALA A 121 -1.19 6.54 16.32
C ALA A 121 -2.26 7.28 15.49
N GLY A 122 -3.55 7.12 15.80
CA GLY A 122 -4.65 7.77 15.06
C GLY A 122 -4.74 7.34 13.59
N GLY A 123 -4.26 6.13 13.26
CA GLY A 123 -4.06 5.68 11.89
C GLY A 123 -4.01 4.16 11.73
N CYS A 124 -3.79 3.72 10.50
CA CYS A 124 -3.53 2.33 10.15
C CYS A 124 -2.26 2.29 9.29
N ALA A 125 -1.63 1.13 9.14
CA ALA A 125 -0.36 1.01 8.40
C ALA A 125 -0.41 1.64 7.00
N SER A 126 -1.42 1.32 6.19
CA SER A 126 -1.61 1.92 4.85
C SER A 126 -1.87 3.42 4.93
N GLY A 127 -2.67 3.85 5.91
CA GLY A 127 -3.05 5.23 6.16
C GLY A 127 -1.86 6.12 6.50
N SER A 128 -0.97 5.64 7.36
CA SER A 128 0.23 6.38 7.75
C SER A 128 1.20 6.50 6.57
N LEU A 129 1.41 5.43 5.80
CA LEU A 129 2.32 5.42 4.65
C LEU A 129 1.93 6.47 3.58
N TYR A 130 0.68 6.48 3.12
CA TYR A 130 0.30 7.45 2.08
C TYR A 130 0.18 8.88 2.63
N LYS A 131 -0.26 9.07 3.89
CA LYS A 131 -0.33 10.41 4.51
C LYS A 131 1.05 11.03 4.71
N THR A 132 2.04 10.20 5.05
CA THR A 132 3.44 10.63 5.10
C THR A 132 3.93 11.02 3.70
N GLY A 133 3.53 10.27 2.66
CA GLY A 133 3.76 10.65 1.27
C GLY A 133 3.08 11.96 0.83
N GLU A 134 1.96 12.32 1.47
CA GLU A 134 1.27 13.62 1.29
C GLU A 134 1.93 14.78 2.05
N GLY A 135 2.94 14.51 2.89
CA GLY A 135 3.62 15.51 3.72
C GLY A 135 2.92 15.78 5.06
N ASN A 136 2.07 14.87 5.55
CA ASN A 136 1.44 15.01 6.85
C ASN A 136 2.43 14.68 7.98
N MET A 137 2.90 15.73 8.67
CA MET A 137 3.83 15.63 9.81
C MET A 137 3.31 14.74 10.95
N ASN A 138 1.99 14.72 11.18
CA ASN A 138 1.37 13.91 12.23
C ASN A 138 1.33 12.41 11.92
N ALA A 139 1.50 12.02 10.66
CA ALA A 139 1.60 10.61 10.27
C ALA A 139 3.06 10.12 10.22
N LEU A 140 4.00 11.07 10.22
CA LEU A 140 5.45 10.81 10.19
C LEU A 140 6.03 10.61 11.62
N LEU A 141 5.47 11.31 12.61
CA LEU A 141 5.82 11.20 14.03
C LEU A 141 4.97 10.12 14.73
#